data_AF-A0A9P6TJ03-F1
#
_entry.id   AF-A0A9P6TJ03-F1
#
_cell.length_a   1.000
_cell.length_b   1.000
_cell.length_c   1.000
_cell.angle_alpha   90.00
_cell.angle_beta   90.00
_cell.angle_gamma   90.00
#
_symmetry.space_group_name_H-M   'P 1'
#
loop_
_entity.id
_entity.type
_entity.pdbx_description
1 polymer ?
#
loop_
_entity_poly.entity_id
_entity_poly.type
_entity_poly.pdbx_seq_one_letter_code
_entity_poly.pdbx_strand_id
1 'polypeptide(L)'
;YDNRLVGYTRHLVEWLILTPRFGINYPFTVYIDGHLKNAKRFGYDQLVDSRPVFAEKIKFWTPKFCQDNPELFHLIITLGGDGTVLLTSWLFQTVVPPVIPLHLGSLGFLTPHPYPCFRDELQHIFGGEGYRCTIRMRLNCTVYRSREDPFNTFACKQREKKQKDRSETERWALMETAWVRNQLKRVTEKSSRNNNDFIRKATCYTTVPCESFEVLNELVVDRGPSPYMSMLELFGDEQHLTTVQADGICIATPTGSTAYSVSHLKDSFSSH
;
A
#
# COMPACT_ATOMS: atom_id res chain seq x y z
N TYR A 1 18.48 8.99 -8.83
CA TYR A 1 17.58 9.70 -9.75
C TYR A 1 18.21 9.73 -11.12
N ASP A 2 17.50 9.26 -12.16
CA ASP A 2 17.96 9.38 -13.54
C ASP A 2 18.14 10.86 -13.89
N ASN A 3 19.35 11.22 -14.31
CA ASN A 3 19.77 12.58 -14.62
C ASN A 3 18.97 13.23 -15.77
N ARG A 4 18.27 12.43 -16.59
CA ARG A 4 17.38 12.92 -17.66
C ARG A 4 15.99 13.28 -17.13
N LEU A 5 15.48 12.53 -16.16
CA LEU A 5 14.14 12.68 -15.59
C LEU A 5 13.94 14.04 -14.91
N VAL A 6 14.99 14.56 -14.26
CA VAL A 6 14.97 15.90 -13.65
C VAL A 6 14.74 17.00 -14.70
N GLY A 7 15.36 16.87 -15.88
CA GLY A 7 15.17 17.82 -16.98
C GLY A 7 13.75 17.76 -17.56
N TYR A 8 13.21 16.56 -17.75
CA TYR A 8 11.82 16.38 -18.19
C TYR A 8 10.80 16.93 -17.18
N THR A 9 11.08 16.76 -15.88
CA THR A 9 10.25 17.32 -14.80
C THR A 9 10.25 18.84 -14.87
N ARG A 10 11.43 19.46 -15.00
CA ARG A 10 11.56 20.92 -15.17
C ARG A 10 10.71 21.42 -16.35
N HIS A 11 10.88 20.81 -17.52
CA HIS A 11 10.18 21.22 -18.73
C HIS A 11 8.65 21.06 -18.61
N LEU A 12 8.18 19.99 -17.95
CA LEU A 12 6.76 19.79 -17.67
C LEU A 12 6.21 20.87 -16.72
N VAL A 13 6.91 21.16 -15.62
CA VAL A 13 6.52 22.17 -14.62
C VAL A 13 6.45 23.55 -15.26
N GLU A 14 7.47 23.93 -16.03
CA GLU A 14 7.48 25.18 -16.80
C GLU A 14 6.25 25.26 -17.71
N TRP A 15 5.96 24.21 -18.48
CA TRP A 15 4.82 24.22 -19.38
C TRP A 15 3.47 24.31 -18.66
N LEU A 16 3.28 23.54 -17.58
CA LEU A 16 2.04 23.53 -16.80
C LEU A 16 1.74 24.91 -16.20
N ILE A 17 2.75 25.58 -15.66
CA ILE A 17 2.59 26.91 -15.06
C ILE A 17 2.42 27.95 -16.16
N LEU A 18 3.24 27.95 -17.21
CA LEU A 18 3.25 29.04 -18.19
C LEU A 18 2.10 29.01 -19.19
N THR A 19 1.47 27.86 -19.42
CA THR A 19 0.39 27.74 -20.41
C THR A 19 -0.93 28.25 -19.83
N PRO A 20 -1.53 29.32 -20.37
CA PRO A 20 -2.82 29.82 -19.89
C PRO A 20 -3.94 28.81 -20.13
N ARG A 21 -4.83 28.63 -19.16
CA ARG A 21 -5.98 27.73 -19.25
C ARG A 21 -7.15 28.28 -18.47
N PHE A 22 -8.36 27.90 -18.85
CA PHE A 22 -9.60 28.30 -18.16
C PHE A 22 -9.75 29.83 -17.98
N GLY A 23 -9.20 30.62 -18.92
CA GLY A 23 -9.20 32.09 -18.83
C GLY A 23 -8.22 32.67 -17.79
N ILE A 24 -7.39 31.84 -17.15
CA ILE A 24 -6.45 32.23 -16.10
C ILE A 24 -5.01 32.12 -16.62
N ASN A 25 -4.23 33.18 -16.42
CA ASN A 25 -2.79 33.15 -16.59
C ASN A 25 -2.16 32.46 -15.37
N TYR A 26 -1.30 31.48 -15.61
CA TYR A 26 -0.68 30.66 -14.55
C TYR A 26 -1.70 29.85 -13.72
N PRO A 27 -2.46 28.96 -14.36
CA PRO A 27 -3.64 28.34 -13.76
C PRO A 27 -3.32 27.35 -12.63
N PHE A 28 -2.10 26.80 -12.62
CA PHE A 28 -1.75 25.71 -11.73
C PHE A 28 -0.67 26.10 -10.72
N THR A 29 -0.88 25.67 -9.47
CA THR A 29 0.18 25.52 -8.48
C THR A 29 0.70 24.09 -8.57
N VAL A 30 1.99 23.93 -8.81
CA VAL A 30 2.60 22.62 -9.05
C VAL A 30 3.45 22.24 -7.84
N TYR A 31 3.08 21.12 -7.21
CA TYR A 31 3.86 20.51 -6.15
C TYR A 31 4.83 19.49 -6.76
N ILE A 32 6.12 19.60 -6.42
CA ILE A 32 7.18 18.68 -6.86
C ILE A 32 7.92 18.07 -5.68
N ASP A 33 8.64 16.97 -5.89
CA ASP A 33 9.41 16.29 -4.85
C ASP A 33 10.40 17.27 -4.20
N GLY A 34 10.38 17.36 -2.87
CA GLY A 34 11.27 18.22 -2.09
C GLY A 34 12.76 18.02 -2.37
N HIS A 35 13.17 16.82 -2.81
CA HIS A 35 14.54 16.57 -3.23
C HIS A 35 14.97 17.39 -4.45
N LEU A 36 14.02 17.86 -5.27
CA LEU A 36 14.30 18.66 -6.47
C LEU A 36 14.62 20.13 -6.15
N LYS A 37 14.31 20.62 -4.95
CA LYS A 37 14.57 22.01 -4.55
C LYS A 37 16.04 22.40 -4.72
N ASN A 38 16.93 21.52 -4.26
CA ASN A 38 18.38 21.74 -4.30
C ASN A 38 19.05 21.07 -5.51
N ALA A 39 18.27 20.47 -6.42
CA ALA A 39 18.82 19.76 -7.56
C ALA A 39 19.30 20.75 -8.63
N LYS A 40 20.62 20.82 -8.84
CA LYS A 40 21.25 21.74 -9.82
C LYS A 40 20.62 21.69 -11.21
N ARG A 41 20.25 20.50 -11.70
CA ARG A 41 19.63 20.32 -13.03
C ARG A 41 18.17 20.77 -13.07
N PHE A 42 17.45 20.69 -11.95
CA PHE A 42 16.12 21.28 -11.88
C PHE A 42 16.24 22.80 -11.91
N GLY A 43 17.24 23.34 -11.20
CA GLY A 43 17.62 24.75 -11.27
C GLY A 43 16.50 25.66 -10.80
N TYR A 44 15.97 25.40 -9.60
CA TYR A 44 14.87 26.17 -9.01
C TYR A 44 15.19 27.67 -8.93
N ASP A 45 16.38 28.03 -8.45
CA ASP A 45 16.78 29.43 -8.34
C ASP A 45 16.80 30.10 -9.72
N GLN A 46 17.31 29.42 -10.75
CA GLN A 46 17.30 29.92 -12.13
C GLN A 46 15.88 30.09 -12.69
N LEU A 47 14.93 29.23 -12.32
CA LEU A 47 13.52 29.39 -12.69
C LEU A 47 12.96 30.66 -12.05
N VAL A 48 13.13 30.81 -10.74
CA VAL A 48 12.64 31.96 -9.98
C VAL A 48 13.23 33.27 -10.49
N ASP A 49 14.54 33.30 -10.76
CA ASP A 49 15.24 34.45 -11.33
C ASP A 49 14.70 34.81 -12.72
N SER A 50 14.35 33.80 -13.53
CA SER A 50 13.80 34.04 -14.87
C SER A 50 12.40 34.64 -14.84
N ARG A 51 11.53 34.17 -13.91
CA ARG A 51 10.17 34.68 -13.71
C ARG A 51 9.76 34.52 -12.24
N PRO A 52 9.47 35.62 -11.52
CA PRO A 52 9.07 35.57 -10.11
C PRO A 52 7.83 34.72 -9.83
N VAL A 53 6.94 34.53 -10.81
CA VAL A 53 5.73 33.70 -10.68
C VAL A 53 6.05 32.25 -10.28
N PHE A 54 7.22 31.73 -10.64
CA PHE A 54 7.62 30.37 -10.24
C PHE A 54 7.81 30.22 -8.73
N ALA A 55 8.21 31.28 -8.02
CA ALA A 55 8.35 31.24 -6.57
C ALA A 55 6.99 31.05 -5.88
N GLU A 56 5.91 31.60 -6.45
CA GLU A 56 4.56 31.47 -5.92
C GLU A 56 3.92 30.13 -6.32
N LYS A 57 4.13 29.71 -7.58
CA LYS A 57 3.42 28.55 -8.16
C LYS A 57 4.12 27.22 -7.94
N ILE A 58 5.42 27.17 -7.69
CA ILE A 58 6.14 25.91 -7.40
C ILE A 58 6.17 25.70 -5.89
N LYS A 59 5.64 24.56 -5.45
CA LYS A 59 5.68 24.09 -4.06
C LYS A 59 6.38 22.75 -3.97
N PHE A 60 6.81 22.38 -2.78
CA PHE A 60 7.56 21.14 -2.55
C PHE A 60 6.79 20.21 -1.62
N TRP A 61 6.68 18.94 -1.98
CA TRP A 61 6.04 17.91 -1.14
C TRP A 61 7.08 16.95 -0.57
N THR A 62 6.72 16.32 0.54
CA THR A 62 7.42 15.17 1.14
C THR A 62 6.41 14.05 1.37
N PRO A 63 6.85 12.78 1.51
CA PRO A 63 5.90 11.68 1.75
C PRO A 63 4.95 11.93 2.92
N LYS A 64 5.48 12.49 4.01
CA LYS A 64 4.68 12.89 5.17
C LYS A 64 3.69 14.01 4.85
N PHE A 65 4.10 15.02 4.08
CA PHE A 65 3.21 16.11 3.67
C PHE A 65 2.01 15.60 2.86
N CYS A 66 2.22 14.65 1.94
CA CYS A 66 1.15 14.04 1.15
C CYS A 66 0.18 13.22 2.02
N GLN A 67 0.69 12.49 3.01
CA GLN A 67 -0.12 11.71 3.95
C GLN A 67 -0.96 12.62 4.88
N ASP A 68 -0.36 13.72 5.34
CA ASP A 68 -1.01 14.65 6.27
C ASP A 68 -2.05 15.55 5.58
N ASN A 69 -1.88 15.84 4.27
CA ASN A 69 -2.74 16.79 3.53
C ASN A 69 -3.12 16.27 2.12
N PRO A 70 -3.75 15.09 2.00
CA PRO A 70 -4.08 14.49 0.70
C PRO A 70 -5.07 15.33 -0.13
N GLU A 71 -5.93 16.10 0.52
CA GLU A 71 -6.97 16.93 -0.10
C GLU A 71 -6.44 18.18 -0.83
N LEU A 72 -5.18 18.57 -0.60
CA LEU A 72 -4.56 19.68 -1.31
C LEU A 72 -4.26 19.35 -2.78
N PHE A 73 -4.26 18.08 -3.14
CA PHE A 73 -3.90 17.60 -4.46
C PHE A 73 -5.17 17.28 -5.25
N HIS A 74 -5.43 18.03 -6.31
CA HIS A 74 -6.59 17.79 -7.18
C HIS A 74 -6.29 16.83 -8.33
N LEU A 75 -5.01 16.68 -8.68
CA LEU A 75 -4.53 15.89 -9.80
C LEU A 75 -3.08 15.51 -9.56
N ILE A 76 -2.70 14.30 -9.94
CA ILE A 76 -1.32 13.82 -9.87
C ILE A 76 -0.84 13.51 -11.28
N ILE A 77 0.33 14.02 -11.66
CA ILE A 77 1.01 13.64 -12.89
C ILE A 77 2.28 12.89 -12.51
N THR A 78 2.44 11.67 -13.02
CA THR A 78 3.66 10.89 -12.79
C THR A 78 4.54 10.89 -14.03
N LEU A 79 5.86 10.92 -13.84
CA LEU A 79 6.86 10.83 -14.89
C LEU A 79 7.71 9.59 -14.63
N GLY A 80 7.48 8.51 -15.38
CA GLY A 80 8.15 7.24 -15.16
C GLY A 80 7.33 6.04 -15.62
N GLY A 81 7.70 4.85 -15.18
CA GLY A 81 6.95 3.62 -15.50
C GLY A 81 5.91 3.27 -14.45
N ASP A 82 5.49 2.01 -14.43
CA ASP A 82 4.45 1.52 -13.51
C ASP A 82 4.81 1.73 -12.03
N GLY A 83 6.11 1.65 -11.69
CA GLY A 83 6.60 1.90 -10.34
C GLY A 83 6.28 3.30 -9.79
N THR A 84 6.17 4.34 -10.63
CA THR A 84 5.79 5.68 -10.15
C THR A 84 4.30 5.76 -9.82
N VAL A 85 3.47 4.96 -10.49
CA VAL A 85 2.04 4.83 -10.17
C VAL A 85 1.86 4.07 -8.86
N LEU A 86 2.64 3.00 -8.64
CA LEU A 86 2.65 2.27 -7.36
C LEU A 86 3.11 3.16 -6.20
N LEU A 87 4.18 3.93 -6.40
CA LEU A 87 4.64 4.93 -5.42
C LEU A 87 3.55 5.95 -5.11
N THR A 88 2.80 6.39 -6.13
CA THR A 88 1.67 7.32 -5.93
C THR A 88 0.59 6.69 -5.07
N SER A 89 0.19 5.45 -5.34
CA SER A 89 -0.77 4.74 -4.48
C SER A 89 -0.26 4.61 -3.04
N TRP A 90 1.06 4.41 -2.85
CA TRP A 90 1.68 4.33 -1.54
C TRP A 90 1.66 5.68 -0.79
N LEU A 91 1.89 6.79 -1.48
CA LEU A 91 1.86 8.13 -0.89
C LEU A 91 0.45 8.52 -0.41
N PHE A 92 -0.58 8.07 -1.13
CA PHE A 92 -1.99 8.43 -0.89
C PHE A 92 -2.79 7.24 -0.35
N GLN A 93 -2.61 6.93 0.94
CA GLN A 93 -3.27 5.79 1.60
C GLN A 93 -4.76 6.03 1.94
N THR A 94 -5.26 7.26 1.83
CA THR A 94 -6.65 7.59 2.12
C THR A 94 -7.42 7.92 0.84
N VAL A 95 -7.32 9.15 0.36
CA VAL A 95 -7.94 9.65 -0.88
C VAL A 95 -6.86 9.76 -1.95
N VAL A 96 -7.11 9.17 -3.12
CA VAL A 96 -6.20 9.26 -4.27
C VAL A 96 -6.81 10.20 -5.31
N PRO A 97 -6.19 11.36 -5.58
CA PRO A 97 -6.55 12.21 -6.70
C PRO A 97 -6.40 11.48 -8.04
N PRO A 98 -7.11 11.90 -9.10
CA PRO A 98 -6.91 11.33 -10.43
C PRO A 98 -5.43 11.39 -10.85
N VAL A 99 -4.91 10.27 -11.35
CA VAL A 99 -3.50 10.12 -11.73
C VAL A 99 -3.40 10.09 -13.26
N ILE A 100 -2.55 10.96 -13.82
CA ILE A 100 -2.16 10.97 -15.24
C ILE A 100 -0.72 10.49 -15.34
N PRO A 101 -0.49 9.23 -15.71
CA PRO A 101 0.86 8.69 -15.75
C PRO A 101 1.49 8.84 -17.13
N LEU A 102 2.60 9.55 -17.20
CA LEU A 102 3.40 9.76 -18.41
C LEU A 102 4.65 8.88 -18.38
N HIS A 103 4.83 8.03 -19.38
CA HIS A 103 5.99 7.15 -19.46
C HIS A 103 7.17 7.73 -20.24
N LEU A 104 8.36 7.37 -19.75
CA LEU A 104 9.64 7.68 -20.35
C LEU A 104 10.25 6.34 -20.81
N GLY A 105 10.35 6.13 -22.13
CA GLY A 105 10.88 4.88 -22.69
C GLY A 105 9.78 3.88 -23.06
N SER A 106 9.96 2.61 -22.69
CA SER A 106 9.03 1.52 -23.04
C SER A 106 7.63 1.74 -22.47
N LEU A 107 6.62 1.24 -23.18
CA LEU A 107 5.22 1.28 -22.75
C LEU A 107 5.03 0.40 -21.50
N GLY A 108 4.45 1.00 -20.44
CA GLY A 108 4.05 0.30 -19.21
C GLY A 108 2.56 -0.07 -19.22
N PHE A 109 2.14 -0.94 -18.30
CA PHE A 109 0.73 -1.37 -18.21
C PHE A 109 -0.17 -0.32 -17.54
N LEU A 110 0.41 0.49 -16.65
CA LEU A 110 -0.29 1.56 -15.92
C LEU A 110 -0.06 2.92 -16.56
N THR A 111 0.90 3.04 -17.48
CA THR A 111 1.37 4.31 -18.05
C THR A 111 1.12 4.35 -19.57
N PRO A 112 -0.11 4.64 -20.03
CA PRO A 112 -0.45 4.61 -21.45
C PRO A 112 0.11 5.79 -22.26
N HIS A 113 0.55 6.85 -21.58
CA HIS A 113 0.79 8.16 -22.19
C HIS A 113 2.28 8.45 -22.41
N PRO A 114 2.76 8.55 -23.64
CA PRO A 114 4.17 8.79 -23.91
C PRO A 114 4.54 10.24 -23.59
N TYR A 115 5.60 10.45 -22.80
CA TYR A 115 6.06 11.80 -22.48
C TYR A 115 6.30 12.69 -23.70
N PRO A 116 6.92 12.27 -24.82
CA PRO A 116 7.12 13.16 -25.98
C PRO A 116 5.85 13.85 -26.49
N CYS A 117 4.68 13.24 -26.32
CA CYS A 117 3.38 13.77 -26.76
C CYS A 117 2.57 14.43 -25.62
N PHE A 118 3.17 14.64 -24.44
CA PHE A 118 2.46 15.09 -23.23
C PHE A 118 1.67 16.40 -23.43
N ARG A 119 2.14 17.27 -24.33
CA ARG A 119 1.53 18.59 -24.57
C ARG A 119 0.15 18.45 -25.18
N ASP A 120 0.05 17.66 -26.24
CA ASP A 120 -1.20 17.42 -26.96
C ASP A 120 -2.18 16.67 -26.06
N GLU A 121 -1.68 15.67 -25.35
CA GLU A 121 -2.45 14.85 -24.43
C GLU A 121 -3.04 15.66 -23.26
N LEU A 122 -2.20 16.42 -22.55
CA LEU A 122 -2.69 17.28 -21.46
C LEU A 122 -3.54 18.43 -21.99
N GLN A 123 -3.30 18.91 -23.21
CA GLN A 123 -4.15 19.94 -23.83
C GLN A 123 -5.55 19.39 -24.13
N HIS A 124 -5.66 18.17 -24.63
CA HIS A 124 -6.94 17.49 -24.81
C HIS A 124 -7.67 17.28 -23.47
N ILE A 125 -6.95 16.78 -22.46
CA ILE A 125 -7.50 16.52 -21.12
C ILE A 125 -8.04 17.80 -20.46
N PHE A 126 -7.26 18.90 -20.51
CA PHE A 126 -7.67 20.18 -19.93
C PHE A 126 -8.54 21.04 -20.87
N GLY A 127 -8.67 20.67 -22.14
CA GLY A 127 -9.33 21.45 -23.20
C GLY A 127 -10.85 21.32 -23.23
N GLY A 128 -11.44 20.52 -22.33
CA GLY A 128 -12.89 20.34 -22.22
C GLY A 128 -13.44 19.10 -22.93
N GLU A 129 -12.61 18.38 -23.70
CA GLU A 129 -12.98 17.09 -24.31
C GLU A 129 -13.12 15.97 -23.26
N GLY A 130 -12.57 16.20 -22.07
CA GLY A 130 -12.61 15.27 -20.95
C GLY A 130 -11.53 14.20 -21.06
N TYR A 131 -11.50 13.31 -20.07
CA TYR A 131 -10.57 12.20 -20.05
C TYR A 131 -11.26 10.95 -19.52
N ARG A 132 -11.05 9.82 -20.17
CA ARG A 132 -11.62 8.55 -19.74
C ARG A 132 -10.77 7.96 -18.61
N CYS A 133 -11.23 8.13 -17.38
CA CYS A 133 -10.60 7.54 -16.22
C CYS A 133 -10.91 6.04 -16.12
N THR A 134 -9.93 5.26 -15.64
CA THR A 134 -10.15 3.87 -15.20
C THR A 134 -10.04 3.82 -13.68
N ILE A 135 -11.05 3.23 -13.02
CA ILE A 135 -11.04 3.03 -11.58
C ILE A 135 -10.36 1.69 -11.32
N ARG A 136 -9.29 1.69 -10.54
CA ARG A 136 -8.56 0.48 -10.15
C ARG A 136 -8.81 0.19 -8.68
N MET A 137 -9.21 -1.04 -8.38
CA MET A 137 -9.43 -1.47 -6.99
C MET A 137 -8.11 -1.52 -6.21
N ARG A 138 -8.20 -1.30 -4.90
CA ARG A 138 -7.11 -1.52 -3.93
C ARG A 138 -7.57 -2.51 -2.87
N LEU A 139 -6.61 -3.25 -2.31
CA LEU A 139 -6.80 -4.08 -1.13
C LEU A 139 -6.57 -3.23 0.11
N ASN A 140 -7.51 -3.28 1.05
CA ASN A 140 -7.27 -2.80 2.41
C ASN A 140 -6.69 -3.95 3.24
N CYS A 141 -5.48 -3.76 3.75
CA CYS A 141 -4.73 -4.76 4.49
C CYS A 141 -4.44 -4.23 5.90
N THR A 142 -4.94 -4.92 6.92
CA THR A 142 -4.67 -4.57 8.33
C THR A 142 -3.84 -5.67 8.99
N VAL A 143 -2.70 -5.29 9.57
CA VAL A 143 -1.82 -6.19 10.31
C VAL A 143 -2.26 -6.27 11.76
N TYR A 144 -2.70 -7.45 12.17
CA TYR A 144 -2.99 -7.76 13.57
C TYR A 144 -1.79 -8.45 14.19
N ARG A 145 -1.29 -7.93 15.31
CA ARG A 145 -0.23 -8.59 16.08
C ARG A 145 -0.78 -9.08 17.40
N SER A 146 -0.29 -10.24 17.82
CA SER A 146 -0.58 -10.80 19.13
C SER A 146 0.08 -9.93 20.22
N ARG A 147 -0.66 -9.64 21.29
CA ARG A 147 -0.16 -9.02 22.51
C ARG A 147 -0.62 -9.81 23.72
N GLU A 148 0.25 -9.87 24.72
CA GLU A 148 -0.11 -10.40 26.03
C GLU A 148 -1.18 -9.51 26.66
N ASP A 149 -2.26 -10.12 27.12
CA ASP A 149 -3.31 -9.44 27.86
C ASP A 149 -3.09 -9.65 29.37
N PRO A 150 -2.61 -8.62 30.10
CA PRO A 150 -2.36 -8.74 31.54
C PRO A 150 -3.66 -8.82 32.36
N PHE A 151 -4.81 -8.44 31.79
CA PHE A 151 -6.10 -8.39 32.50
C PHE A 151 -6.97 -9.62 32.23
N ASN A 152 -6.70 -10.37 31.16
CA ASN A 152 -7.50 -11.51 30.75
C ASN A 152 -7.04 -12.86 31.35
N THR A 153 -6.46 -12.85 32.56
CA THR A 153 -6.18 -14.08 33.31
C THR A 153 -7.45 -14.75 33.86
N PHE A 154 -8.61 -14.09 33.78
CA PHE A 154 -9.90 -14.60 34.27
C PHE A 154 -10.72 -15.37 33.21
N ALA A 155 -10.68 -15.02 31.92
CA ALA A 155 -11.47 -15.75 30.91
C ALA A 155 -10.95 -17.18 30.68
N CYS A 156 -9.64 -17.40 30.80
CA CYS A 156 -9.06 -18.74 30.75
C CYS A 156 -9.54 -19.62 31.92
N LYS A 157 -9.81 -19.04 33.11
CA LYS A 157 -10.27 -19.77 34.29
C LYS A 157 -11.76 -20.10 34.28
N GLN A 158 -12.60 -19.39 33.52
CA GLN A 158 -14.03 -19.69 33.44
C GLN A 158 -14.39 -20.75 32.38
N ARG A 159 -13.46 -21.10 31.48
CA ARG A 159 -13.71 -22.07 30.41
C ARG A 159 -13.75 -23.53 30.85
N GLU A 160 -13.14 -23.89 31.98
CA GLU A 160 -13.24 -25.26 32.52
C GLU A 160 -14.57 -25.55 33.24
N LYS A 161 -15.37 -24.53 33.61
CA LYS A 161 -16.62 -24.73 34.37
C LYS A 161 -17.92 -24.68 33.55
N LYS A 162 -17.88 -24.34 32.26
CA LYS A 162 -19.08 -24.18 31.42
C LYS A 162 -19.18 -25.15 30.24
N GLN A 163 -18.64 -26.37 30.37
CA GLN A 163 -18.85 -27.43 29.38
C GLN A 163 -20.15 -28.23 29.61
N LYS A 164 -21.03 -27.81 30.54
CA LYS A 164 -22.24 -28.60 30.85
C LYS A 164 -23.58 -27.99 30.48
N ASP A 165 -23.69 -26.69 30.21
CA ASP A 165 -24.97 -26.12 29.77
C ASP A 165 -24.73 -24.78 29.07
N ARG A 166 -25.00 -24.70 27.75
CA ARG A 166 -25.89 -23.69 27.15
C ARG A 166 -25.93 -23.72 25.62
N SER A 167 -27.13 -23.36 25.17
CA SER A 167 -27.69 -23.28 23.83
C SER A 167 -27.00 -22.28 22.88
N GLU A 168 -27.29 -22.48 21.60
CA GLU A 168 -26.80 -21.85 20.36
C GLU A 168 -26.78 -20.31 20.23
N THR A 169 -26.99 -19.53 21.29
CA THR A 169 -27.36 -18.10 21.14
C THR A 169 -26.33 -17.06 21.64
N GLU A 170 -25.17 -17.44 22.20
CA GLU A 170 -24.13 -16.49 22.63
C GLU A 170 -22.86 -16.60 21.75
N ARG A 171 -23.04 -16.50 20.43
CA ARG A 171 -22.00 -16.72 19.41
C ARG A 171 -21.20 -15.46 18.99
N TRP A 172 -21.40 -14.29 19.62
CA TRP A 172 -20.89 -13.03 19.02
C TRP A 172 -20.43 -11.99 20.05
N ALA A 173 -19.17 -12.08 20.51
CA ALA A 173 -18.50 -10.94 21.16
C ALA A 173 -16.96 -11.00 21.25
N LEU A 174 -16.27 -12.11 20.92
CA LEU A 174 -14.82 -12.17 21.06
C LEU A 174 -14.20 -12.82 19.83
N MET A 175 -13.40 -12.04 19.11
CA MET A 175 -12.45 -12.45 18.07
C MET A 175 -11.31 -13.31 18.68
N GLU A 176 -11.66 -14.32 19.49
CA GLU A 176 -10.87 -15.54 19.57
C GLU A 176 -11.18 -16.35 18.31
N THR A 177 -10.63 -15.87 17.19
CA THR A 177 -10.66 -16.60 15.94
C THR A 177 -10.02 -17.97 16.16
N ALA A 178 -10.49 -18.95 15.38
CA ALA A 178 -10.11 -20.36 15.47
C ALA A 178 -8.58 -20.62 15.59
N TRP A 179 -7.74 -19.65 15.20
CA TRP A 179 -6.30 -19.60 15.42
C TRP A 179 -5.87 -19.79 16.88
N VAL A 180 -6.42 -19.03 17.84
CA VAL A 180 -6.10 -19.18 19.28
C VAL A 180 -6.55 -20.55 19.77
N ARG A 181 -7.69 -21.01 19.27
CA ARG A 181 -8.29 -22.31 19.63
C ARG A 181 -7.43 -23.50 19.18
N ASN A 182 -6.76 -23.40 18.04
CA ASN A 182 -5.87 -24.44 17.51
C ASN A 182 -4.48 -24.44 18.18
N GLN A 183 -3.94 -23.28 18.55
CA GLN A 183 -2.68 -23.21 19.32
C GLN A 183 -2.82 -23.83 20.71
N LEU A 184 -3.95 -23.60 21.39
CA LEU A 184 -4.20 -24.17 22.72
C LEU A 184 -4.28 -25.71 22.70
N LYS A 185 -4.82 -26.30 21.62
CA LYS A 185 -4.92 -27.76 21.45
C LYS A 185 -3.56 -28.45 21.25
N ARG A 186 -2.62 -27.82 20.53
CA ARG A 186 -1.29 -28.41 20.28
C ARG A 186 -0.39 -28.40 21.51
N VAL A 187 -0.60 -27.47 22.45
CA VAL A 187 0.14 -27.42 23.72
C VAL A 187 -0.33 -28.51 24.70
N THR A 188 -1.61 -28.90 24.66
CA THR A 188 -2.18 -29.91 25.56
C THR A 188 -1.78 -31.36 25.25
N GLU A 189 -1.30 -31.69 24.05
CA GLU A 189 -1.01 -33.09 23.68
C GLU A 189 0.43 -33.54 23.98
N LYS A 190 1.37 -32.64 24.30
CA LYS A 190 2.79 -32.99 24.48
C LYS A 190 3.33 -33.05 25.91
N SER A 191 2.51 -32.83 26.95
CA SER A 191 3.01 -32.89 28.33
C SER A 191 2.17 -33.84 29.19
N SER A 192 2.42 -35.14 29.01
CA SER A 192 2.09 -36.13 30.01
C SER A 192 3.28 -36.30 30.96
N ARG A 193 3.36 -35.44 31.99
CA ARG A 193 4.04 -35.70 33.27
C ARG A 193 3.82 -34.56 34.27
N ASN A 194 3.22 -34.94 35.41
CA ASN A 194 3.06 -34.24 36.68
C ASN A 194 2.31 -32.89 36.69
N ASN A 195 1.01 -33.03 36.95
CA ASN A 195 0.10 -32.02 37.48
C ASN A 195 0.61 -31.42 38.79
N ASN A 196 0.90 -30.12 38.82
CA ASN A 196 0.37 -29.15 39.80
C ASN A 196 1.10 -27.79 39.82
N ASP A 197 2.22 -27.62 39.10
CA ASP A 197 2.95 -26.33 39.07
C ASP A 197 2.95 -25.61 37.70
N PHE A 198 2.44 -26.23 36.64
CA PHE A 198 2.39 -25.61 35.30
C PHE A 198 1.13 -24.75 35.05
N ILE A 199 0.16 -24.75 35.97
CA ILE A 199 -1.02 -23.86 35.94
C ILE A 199 -0.64 -22.49 36.56
N ARG A 200 0.48 -21.92 36.14
CA ARG A 200 0.83 -20.52 36.42
C ARG A 200 1.17 -19.84 35.11
N LYS A 201 0.17 -19.09 34.62
CA LYS A 201 0.16 -18.21 33.45
C LYS A 201 0.00 -18.94 32.11
N ALA A 202 -1.22 -19.41 31.83
CA ALA A 202 -1.70 -19.31 30.45
C ALA A 202 -1.82 -17.81 30.15
N THR A 203 -0.80 -17.25 29.51
CA THR A 203 -0.84 -15.88 28.98
C THR A 203 -1.94 -15.86 27.92
N CYS A 204 -3.05 -15.19 28.23
CA CYS A 204 -4.07 -14.95 27.23
C CYS A 204 -3.51 -13.93 26.25
N TYR A 205 -3.55 -14.28 24.97
CA TYR A 205 -3.13 -13.41 23.89
C TYR A 205 -4.36 -12.77 23.26
N THR A 206 -4.34 -11.45 23.13
CA THR A 206 -5.32 -10.70 22.34
C THR A 206 -4.67 -10.21 21.06
N THR A 207 -5.45 -10.06 19.98
CA THR A 207 -4.97 -9.47 18.73
C THR A 207 -5.32 -7.99 18.73
N VAL A 208 -4.34 -7.15 18.40
CA VAL A 208 -4.58 -5.72 18.23
C VAL A 208 -4.22 -5.29 16.80
N PRO A 209 -5.05 -4.47 16.16
CA PRO A 209 -4.68 -3.85 14.88
C PRO A 209 -3.48 -2.94 15.13
N CYS A 210 -2.42 -3.12 14.36
CA CYS A 210 -1.20 -2.34 14.47
C CYS A 210 -1.08 -1.31 13.36
N GLU A 211 -1.24 -1.74 12.12
CA GLU A 211 -1.01 -0.94 10.92
C GLU A 211 -2.05 -1.33 9.85
N SER A 212 -2.49 -0.36 9.06
CA SER A 212 -3.38 -0.57 7.92
C SER A 212 -2.80 0.08 6.67
N PHE A 213 -2.92 -0.60 5.52
CA PHE A 213 -2.35 -0.18 4.25
C PHE A 213 -3.36 -0.39 3.11
N GLU A 214 -3.32 0.50 2.12
CA GLU A 214 -4.05 0.41 0.87
C GLU A 214 -3.08 0.00 -0.25
N VAL A 215 -3.31 -1.17 -0.84
CA VAL A 215 -2.40 -1.84 -1.77
C VAL A 215 -3.04 -1.94 -3.16
N LEU A 216 -2.42 -1.31 -4.17
CA LEU A 216 -2.94 -1.33 -5.55
C LEU A 216 -2.69 -2.65 -6.29
N ASN A 217 -1.55 -3.28 -6.01
CA ASN A 217 -1.04 -4.40 -6.79
C ASN A 217 -1.27 -5.73 -6.07
N GLU A 218 -0.38 -6.08 -5.15
CA GLU A 218 -0.46 -7.32 -4.40
C GLU A 218 0.08 -7.19 -2.97
N LEU A 219 -0.53 -7.96 -2.07
CA LEU A 219 -0.02 -8.23 -0.74
C LEU A 219 0.72 -9.56 -0.78
N VAL A 220 2.00 -9.54 -0.41
CA VAL A 220 2.82 -10.75 -0.29
C VAL A 220 3.18 -10.98 1.16
N VAL A 221 2.91 -12.18 1.66
CA VAL A 221 3.41 -12.67 2.95
C VAL A 221 4.41 -13.77 2.65
N ASP A 222 5.67 -13.56 3.00
CA ASP A 222 6.78 -14.45 2.71
C ASP A 222 7.51 -14.88 4.00
N ARG A 223 8.19 -16.03 3.95
CA ARG A 223 9.01 -16.57 5.05
C ARG A 223 10.23 -15.69 5.42
N GLY A 224 10.54 -14.68 4.62
CA GLY A 224 11.70 -13.82 4.79
C GLY A 224 13.00 -14.62 4.70
N PRO A 225 13.99 -14.37 5.56
CA PRO A 225 15.28 -15.06 5.50
C PRO A 225 15.25 -16.49 6.04
N SER A 226 14.12 -16.94 6.60
CA SER A 226 13.99 -18.29 7.16
C SER A 226 14.22 -19.34 6.07
N PRO A 227 15.10 -20.34 6.23
CA PRO A 227 15.28 -21.40 5.25
C PRO A 227 14.12 -22.42 5.25
N TYR A 228 13.21 -22.34 6.22
CA TYR A 228 12.07 -23.25 6.35
C TYR A 228 10.81 -22.67 5.72
N MET A 229 10.00 -23.53 5.08
CA MET A 229 8.70 -23.16 4.54
C MET A 229 7.79 -22.58 5.65
N SER A 230 7.07 -21.52 5.31
CA SER A 230 6.05 -20.94 6.17
C SER A 230 4.80 -21.80 6.20
N MET A 231 4.23 -21.97 7.39
CA MET A 231 2.92 -22.59 7.58
C MET A 231 1.88 -21.48 7.76
N LEU A 232 1.06 -21.26 6.74
CA LEU A 232 0.09 -20.18 6.68
C LEU A 232 -1.33 -20.76 6.69
N GLU A 233 -2.12 -20.43 7.71
CA GLU A 233 -3.53 -20.79 7.76
C GLU A 233 -4.35 -19.71 7.04
N LEU A 234 -5.07 -20.10 5.98
CA LEU A 234 -5.89 -19.20 5.20
C LEU A 234 -7.36 -19.32 5.61
N PHE A 235 -7.98 -18.18 5.88
CA PHE A 235 -9.39 -18.08 6.21
C PHE A 235 -10.08 -17.13 5.23
N GLY A 236 -11.29 -17.48 4.80
CA GLY A 236 -12.18 -16.63 4.00
C GLY A 236 -13.57 -16.63 4.63
N ASP A 237 -14.19 -15.45 4.77
CA ASP A 237 -15.47 -15.28 5.46
C ASP A 237 -15.55 -16.02 6.80
N GLU A 238 -14.49 -15.91 7.60
CA GLU A 238 -14.30 -16.56 8.90
C GLU A 238 -14.21 -18.10 8.89
N GLN A 239 -14.22 -18.71 7.70
CA GLN A 239 -14.08 -20.16 7.53
C GLN A 239 -12.65 -20.51 7.18
N HIS A 240 -12.12 -21.55 7.83
CA HIS A 240 -10.81 -22.12 7.45
C HIS A 240 -10.93 -22.72 6.05
N LEU A 241 -10.11 -22.23 5.12
CA LEU A 241 -10.10 -22.72 3.75
C LEU A 241 -9.04 -23.82 3.61
N THR A 242 -7.80 -23.52 3.98
CA THR A 242 -6.69 -24.45 3.87
C THR A 242 -5.50 -23.97 4.72
N THR A 243 -4.56 -24.87 4.96
CA THR A 243 -3.26 -24.55 5.53
C THR A 243 -2.20 -24.74 4.46
N VAL A 244 -1.58 -23.64 4.04
CA VAL A 244 -0.56 -23.61 3.01
C VAL A 244 0.81 -23.81 3.64
N GLN A 245 1.59 -24.75 3.10
CA GLN A 245 3.03 -24.85 3.36
C GLN A 245 3.75 -24.42 2.09
N ALA A 246 4.32 -23.21 2.12
CA ALA A 246 4.99 -22.61 0.96
C ALA A 246 6.02 -21.57 1.43
N ASP A 247 6.79 -21.04 0.49
CA ASP A 247 7.64 -19.88 0.75
C ASP A 247 6.81 -18.65 1.16
N GLY A 248 5.66 -18.46 0.51
CA GLY A 248 4.74 -17.39 0.84
C GLY A 248 3.37 -17.52 0.18
N ILE A 249 2.51 -16.54 0.43
CA ILE A 249 1.20 -16.35 -0.21
C ILE A 249 1.11 -14.95 -0.79
N CYS A 250 0.53 -14.84 -1.98
CA CYS A 250 0.30 -13.58 -2.68
C CYS A 250 -1.20 -13.40 -2.93
N ILE A 251 -1.73 -12.24 -2.53
CA ILE A 251 -3.10 -11.82 -2.79
C ILE A 251 -3.02 -10.59 -3.68
N ALA A 252 -3.48 -10.71 -4.92
CA ALA A 252 -3.36 -9.65 -5.93
C ALA A 252 -4.72 -9.05 -6.30
N THR A 253 -4.73 -7.77 -6.66
CA THR A 253 -5.84 -7.15 -7.38
C THR A 253 -5.81 -7.57 -8.86
N PRO A 254 -6.88 -7.33 -9.63
CA PRO A 254 -6.86 -7.43 -11.09
C PRO A 254 -5.75 -6.60 -11.74
N THR A 255 -5.35 -5.47 -11.12
CA THR A 255 -4.22 -4.68 -11.59
C THR A 255 -2.88 -5.38 -11.32
N GLY A 256 -2.70 -5.99 -10.16
CA GLY A 256 -1.50 -6.75 -9.80
C GLY A 256 -1.31 -8.05 -10.59
N SER A 257 -2.38 -8.56 -11.22
CA SER A 257 -2.34 -9.80 -12.03
C SER A 257 -1.27 -9.78 -13.13
N THR A 258 -0.95 -8.60 -13.67
CA THR A 258 0.07 -8.41 -14.72
C THR A 258 1.43 -7.97 -14.17
N ALA A 259 1.50 -7.52 -12.92
CA ALA A 259 2.73 -6.98 -12.32
C ALA A 259 3.63 -8.07 -11.74
N TYR A 260 3.04 -9.04 -11.02
CA TYR A 260 3.81 -10.01 -10.23
C TYR A 260 3.31 -11.46 -10.29
N SER A 261 2.03 -11.70 -10.64
CA SER A 261 1.47 -13.06 -10.64
C SER A 261 2.07 -13.98 -11.72
N VAL A 262 2.73 -13.43 -12.75
CA VAL A 262 3.18 -14.20 -13.93
C VAL A 262 4.68 -14.52 -13.94
N SER A 263 5.55 -13.71 -13.33
CA SER A 263 7.01 -13.86 -13.44
C SER A 263 7.65 -14.66 -12.29
N HIS A 264 7.28 -14.41 -11.03
CA HIS A 264 8.02 -14.98 -9.89
C HIS A 264 7.65 -16.41 -9.46
N LEU A 265 6.54 -16.96 -9.95
CA LEU A 265 6.29 -18.41 -9.84
C LEU A 265 7.21 -19.24 -10.74
N LYS A 266 7.96 -18.63 -11.67
CA LYS A 266 8.98 -19.31 -12.47
C LYS A 266 10.41 -19.00 -12.04
N ASP A 267 10.72 -17.76 -11.66
CA ASP A 267 12.11 -17.39 -11.37
C ASP A 267 12.60 -17.86 -9.99
N SER A 268 11.68 -18.05 -9.02
CA SER A 268 12.00 -18.71 -7.74
C SER A 268 12.22 -20.22 -7.88
N PHE A 269 11.84 -20.81 -9.02
CA PHE A 269 12.09 -22.22 -9.37
C PHE A 269 13.31 -22.42 -10.29
N SER A 270 13.93 -21.33 -10.79
CA SER A 270 15.06 -21.40 -11.73
C SER A 270 16.42 -21.05 -11.11
N SER A 271 16.47 -20.81 -9.80
CA SER A 271 17.72 -20.52 -9.09
C SER A 271 17.87 -21.33 -7.81
N HIS A 272 17.72 -22.65 -7.91
CA HIS A 272 18.41 -23.65 -7.09
C HIS A 272 18.45 -25.01 -7.80
#